data_AF-M9YBT1-F1
#
_entry.id   AF-M9YBT1-F1
#
_cell.length_a   1.000
_cell.length_b   1.000
_cell.length_c   1.000
_cell.angle_alpha   90.00
_cell.angle_beta   90.00
_cell.angle_gamma   90.00
#
_symmetry.space_group_name_H-M   'P 1'
#
loop_
_entity.id
_entity.type
_entity.pdbx_description
1 polymer ?
#
loop_
_entity_poly.entity_id
_entity_poly.type
_entity_poly.pdbx_seq_one_letter_code
_entity_poly.pdbx_strand_id
1 'polypeptide(L)'
;MVGITPHLSLSSNRATGTASTATGRTQAVSSADKSGSATATSASSSTLSSLARQLSEAAAGAEVRDMSLSYKELGQKAATLLDQIIGDSYHYNQELHDAEVPNTDDPKLLARAEQATDFVNGKGSNPFKGMSRDQLALIAYDDSGTFTVNERRAAYLEAADQEQVWRRKVVAQATDEYNRTGKLTNFFIEVLEHYKELPAIEQAQYPSDYAARLQGMIDLDFNYMTHQTEGDGASSAGLIERLLATGPYAGRD
;
A
#
# COMPACT_ATOMS: atom_id res chain seq x y z
N MET A 1 31.20 -13.11 15.90
CA MET A 1 30.79 -14.52 16.14
C MET A 1 29.36 -14.50 16.66
N VAL A 2 28.61 -15.59 16.41
CA VAL A 2 27.13 -15.74 16.49
C VAL A 2 26.44 -15.09 15.27
N GLY A 3 26.00 -15.78 14.22
CA GLY A 3 25.88 -17.22 13.96
C GLY A 3 24.48 -17.74 14.27
N ILE A 4 23.50 -17.54 13.37
CA ILE A 4 22.29 -18.38 13.27
C ILE A 4 21.82 -18.46 11.80
N THR A 5 22.04 -19.62 11.18
CA THR A 5 21.15 -20.31 10.23
C THR A 5 20.69 -21.59 10.98
N PRO A 6 19.83 -22.52 10.48
CA PRO A 6 18.88 -22.57 9.34
C PRO A 6 17.45 -23.08 9.80
N HIS A 7 16.37 -23.23 9.00
CA HIS A 7 16.07 -24.34 8.09
C HIS A 7 14.68 -24.22 7.40
N LEU A 8 14.55 -24.94 6.29
CA LEU A 8 13.44 -25.18 5.36
C LEU A 8 12.14 -25.78 5.95
N SER A 9 11.00 -25.58 5.27
CA SER A 9 10.18 -26.69 4.70
C SER A 9 9.08 -26.19 3.74
N LEU A 10 8.97 -26.84 2.58
CA LEU A 10 7.89 -26.70 1.60
C LEU A 10 6.62 -27.43 2.06
N SER A 11 5.46 -26.95 1.63
CA SER A 11 4.33 -27.78 1.22
C SER A 11 3.44 -27.02 0.24
N SER A 12 3.59 -27.36 -1.04
CA SER A 12 2.60 -27.08 -2.09
C SER A 12 1.41 -28.00 -1.90
N ASN A 13 0.19 -27.46 -1.88
CA ASN A 13 -0.99 -28.21 -2.31
C ASN A 13 -1.82 -27.34 -3.24
N ARG A 14 -1.71 -27.67 -4.52
CA ARG A 14 -2.53 -27.17 -5.62
C ARG A 14 -3.82 -27.99 -5.66
N ALA A 15 -4.97 -27.35 -5.49
CA ALA A 15 -6.27 -27.92 -5.83
C ALA A 15 -6.83 -27.16 -7.03
N THR A 16 -6.77 -27.81 -8.20
CA THR A 16 -7.48 -27.44 -9.42
C THR A 16 -8.95 -27.88 -9.30
N GLY A 17 -9.89 -26.96 -9.51
CA GLY A 17 -11.31 -27.26 -9.63
C GLY A 17 -11.92 -26.41 -10.74
N THR A 18 -12.20 -27.05 -11.87
CA THR A 18 -12.78 -26.48 -13.09
C THR A 18 -14.31 -26.41 -13.04
N ALA A 19 -14.84 -25.32 -13.62
CA ALA A 19 -16.04 -25.19 -14.45
C ALA A 19 -17.44 -25.51 -13.88
N SER A 20 -18.37 -24.56 -14.05
CA SER A 20 -19.62 -24.81 -14.79
C SER A 20 -20.29 -23.50 -15.22
N THR A 21 -20.36 -23.33 -16.53
CA THR A 21 -21.22 -22.38 -17.26
C THR A 21 -22.64 -22.92 -17.30
N ALA A 22 -23.64 -22.05 -17.08
CA ALA A 22 -25.03 -22.32 -17.43
C ALA A 22 -25.68 -21.08 -18.03
N THR A 23 -25.93 -21.19 -19.33
CA THR A 23 -26.65 -20.26 -20.19
C THR A 23 -28.16 -20.39 -19.95
N GLY A 24 -28.87 -19.27 -19.77
CA GLY A 24 -30.32 -19.20 -19.65
C GLY A 24 -30.90 -18.05 -20.49
N ARG A 25 -31.79 -18.41 -21.42
CA ARG A 25 -32.29 -17.68 -22.59
C ARG A 25 -33.41 -16.65 -22.29
N THR A 26 -33.62 -15.77 -23.27
CA THR A 26 -34.40 -14.51 -23.34
C THR A 26 -35.93 -14.63 -23.62
N GLN A 27 -36.60 -13.45 -23.50
CA GLN A 27 -37.88 -12.92 -24.06
C GLN A 27 -39.14 -12.96 -23.15
N ALA A 28 -39.68 -11.81 -22.69
CA ALA A 28 -40.58 -10.78 -23.31
C ALA A 28 -42.08 -11.21 -23.29
N VAL A 29 -43.11 -10.45 -22.89
CA VAL A 29 -43.60 -9.11 -23.28
C VAL A 29 -44.75 -8.57 -22.35
N SER A 30 -44.76 -7.25 -22.13
CA SER A 30 -45.85 -6.23 -22.19
C SER A 30 -47.18 -6.24 -21.38
N SER A 31 -47.38 -5.13 -20.64
CA SER A 31 -48.52 -4.15 -20.69
C SER A 31 -49.54 -4.01 -19.52
N ALA A 32 -49.52 -2.79 -18.95
CA ALA A 32 -50.61 -1.84 -18.64
C ALA A 32 -51.40 -1.85 -17.29
N ASP A 33 -51.23 -0.71 -16.60
CA ASP A 33 -52.20 0.18 -15.93
C ASP A 33 -52.68 0.07 -14.45
N LYS A 34 -52.45 1.21 -13.78
CA LYS A 34 -53.18 1.92 -12.70
C LYS A 34 -53.04 1.55 -11.21
N SER A 35 -52.38 2.50 -10.52
CA SER A 35 -52.81 3.21 -9.30
C SER A 35 -53.10 2.41 -8.02
N GLY A 36 -52.14 2.43 -7.09
CA GLY A 36 -52.34 2.14 -5.68
C GLY A 36 -51.20 2.77 -4.86
N SER A 37 -51.56 3.69 -3.96
CA SER A 37 -50.65 4.32 -3.01
C SER A 37 -50.19 3.34 -1.94
N ALA A 38 -48.98 3.59 -1.45
CA ALA A 38 -48.36 3.11 -0.23
C ALA A 38 -47.61 1.76 -0.24
N THR A 39 -46.38 1.89 0.27
CA THR A 39 -45.56 0.92 1.01
C THR A 39 -44.48 0.20 0.22
N ALA A 40 -43.24 0.45 0.66
CA ALA A 40 -42.02 -0.27 0.37
C ALA A 40 -41.62 -0.32 -1.12
N THR A 41 -41.06 0.79 -1.61
CA THR A 41 -39.94 0.66 -2.53
C THR A 41 -38.83 -0.04 -1.75
N SER A 42 -38.84 -1.37 -1.77
CA SER A 42 -37.66 -2.17 -1.49
C SER A 42 -36.55 -1.55 -2.31
N ALA A 43 -35.69 -0.82 -1.62
CA ALA A 43 -34.46 -0.33 -2.18
C ALA A 43 -33.74 -1.55 -2.75
N SER A 44 -33.74 -1.67 -4.06
CA SER A 44 -32.70 -2.37 -4.81
C SER A 44 -31.40 -1.56 -4.64
N SER A 45 -30.98 -1.39 -3.38
CA SER A 45 -29.63 -1.00 -3.02
C SER A 45 -28.80 -2.24 -3.26
N SER A 46 -28.16 -2.27 -4.42
CA SER A 46 -27.14 -3.25 -4.77
C SER A 46 -26.23 -3.52 -3.58
N THR A 47 -26.12 -4.81 -3.25
CA THR A 47 -25.46 -5.48 -2.13
C THR A 47 -23.98 -5.10 -1.96
N LEU A 48 -23.67 -3.84 -1.67
CA LEU A 48 -22.33 -3.44 -1.27
C LEU A 48 -22.05 -4.00 0.12
N SER A 49 -20.93 -4.72 0.26
CA SER A 49 -20.47 -5.12 1.59
C SER A 49 -20.17 -3.89 2.44
N SER A 50 -20.34 -3.98 3.76
CA SER A 50 -20.04 -2.87 4.68
C SER A 50 -18.60 -2.38 4.54
N LEU A 51 -17.65 -3.28 4.27
CA LEU A 51 -16.27 -2.92 3.96
C LEU A 51 -16.15 -2.12 2.66
N ALA A 52 -16.87 -2.50 1.59
CA ALA A 52 -16.86 -1.74 0.35
C ALA A 52 -17.39 -0.31 0.54
N ARG A 53 -18.41 -0.13 1.39
CA ARG A 53 -18.90 1.20 1.78
C ARG A 53 -17.84 1.99 2.55
N GLN A 54 -17.22 1.39 3.57
CA GLN A 54 -16.14 2.04 4.35
C GLN A 54 -14.95 2.43 3.46
N LEU A 55 -14.55 1.57 2.51
CA LEU A 55 -13.48 1.88 1.56
C LEU A 55 -13.86 3.02 0.61
N SER A 56 -15.11 3.09 0.17
CA SER A 56 -15.60 4.20 -0.67
C SER A 56 -15.61 5.53 0.09
N GLU A 57 -16.01 5.51 1.36
CA GLU A 57 -15.99 6.70 2.23
C GLU A 57 -14.55 7.15 2.51
N ALA A 58 -13.66 6.21 2.83
CA ALA A 58 -12.23 6.48 3.02
C ALA A 58 -11.57 7.02 1.75
N ALA A 59 -11.94 6.50 0.56
CA ALA A 59 -11.45 7.01 -0.72
C ALA A 59 -11.84 8.46 -0.96
N ALA A 60 -13.10 8.83 -0.69
CA ALA A 60 -13.56 10.21 -0.79
C ALA A 60 -12.82 11.13 0.21
N GLY A 61 -12.58 10.66 1.43
CA GLY A 61 -11.78 11.38 2.43
C GLY A 61 -10.32 11.58 1.98
N ALA A 62 -9.70 10.54 1.41
CA ALA A 62 -8.35 10.58 0.88
C ALA A 62 -8.22 11.58 -0.29
N GLU A 63 -9.18 11.60 -1.21
CA GLU A 63 -9.21 12.56 -2.31
C GLU A 63 -9.28 14.01 -1.81
N VAL A 64 -10.20 14.31 -0.88
CA VAL A 64 -10.31 15.65 -0.28
C VAL A 64 -9.01 16.05 0.42
N ARG A 65 -8.39 15.12 1.16
CA ARG A 65 -7.11 15.34 1.85
C ARG A 65 -5.98 15.61 0.85
N ASP A 66 -5.87 14.82 -0.21
CA ASP A 66 -4.82 14.95 -1.22
C ASP A 66 -4.95 16.24 -2.04
N MET A 67 -6.17 16.69 -2.31
CA MET A 67 -6.42 17.94 -3.04
C MET A 67 -6.23 19.21 -2.19
N SER A 68 -6.37 19.11 -0.86
CA SER A 68 -6.36 20.27 0.04
C SER A 68 -5.00 20.58 0.67
N LEU A 69 -4.08 19.64 0.66
CA LEU A 69 -2.78 19.75 1.31
C LEU A 69 -1.64 19.83 0.30
N SER A 70 -0.63 20.66 0.58
CA SER A 70 0.62 20.62 -0.16
C SER A 70 1.37 19.30 0.07
N TYR A 71 2.28 18.94 -0.83
CA TYR A 71 3.13 17.75 -0.69
C TYR A 71 3.82 17.65 0.68
N LYS A 72 4.30 18.78 1.22
CA LYS A 72 4.94 18.82 2.54
C LYS A 72 3.94 18.58 3.68
N GLU A 73 2.78 19.23 3.64
CA GLU A 73 1.72 19.03 4.63
C GLU A 73 1.18 17.60 4.58
N LEU A 74 1.13 17.01 3.39
CA LEU A 74 0.73 15.63 3.17
C LEU A 74 1.69 14.65 3.84
N GLY A 75 3.00 14.87 3.69
CA GLY A 75 4.03 14.07 4.37
C GLY A 75 3.98 14.24 5.90
N GLN A 76 3.71 15.45 6.40
CA GLN A 76 3.52 15.68 7.84
C GLN A 76 2.27 14.97 8.37
N LYS A 77 1.17 15.00 7.60
CA LYS A 77 -0.05 14.28 7.93
C LYS A 77 0.19 12.77 7.93
N ALA A 78 0.90 12.24 6.92
CA ALA A 78 1.30 10.83 6.87
C ALA A 78 2.07 10.43 8.14
N ALA A 79 3.11 11.19 8.50
CA ALA A 79 3.93 10.92 9.69
C ALA A 79 3.09 10.92 10.98
N THR A 80 2.18 11.89 11.12
CA THR A 80 1.27 11.97 12.28
C THR A 80 0.36 10.75 12.37
N LEU A 81 -0.23 10.34 11.24
CA LEU A 81 -1.14 9.19 11.18
C LEU A 81 -0.42 7.87 11.43
N LEU A 82 0.83 7.75 10.96
CA LEU A 82 1.66 6.58 11.21
C LEU A 82 2.12 6.51 12.67
N ASP A 83 2.48 7.62 13.30
CA ASP A 83 2.87 7.61 14.72
C ASP A 83 1.77 7.01 15.61
N GLN A 84 0.51 7.32 15.33
CA GLN A 84 -0.65 6.76 16.05
C GLN A 84 -0.77 5.24 15.96
N ILE A 85 -0.25 4.62 14.90
CA ILE A 85 -0.45 3.18 14.64
C ILE A 85 0.83 2.36 14.74
N ILE A 86 2.02 2.97 14.62
CA ILE A 86 3.32 2.29 14.69
C ILE A 86 4.38 3.02 15.52
N GLY A 87 4.11 4.24 15.97
CA GLY A 87 5.01 5.01 16.81
C GLY A 87 4.92 4.64 18.29
N ASP A 88 5.69 5.35 19.12
CA ASP A 88 5.69 5.15 20.57
C ASP A 88 4.30 5.41 21.17
N SER A 89 3.55 6.36 20.61
CA SER A 89 2.20 6.72 21.08
C SER A 89 1.21 5.55 21.00
N TYR A 90 1.31 4.71 19.96
CA TYR A 90 0.54 3.47 19.87
C TYR A 90 0.83 2.55 21.06
N HIS A 91 2.11 2.31 21.34
CA HIS A 91 2.53 1.39 22.40
C HIS A 91 2.16 1.89 23.80
N TYR A 92 2.21 3.20 24.04
CA TYR A 92 1.74 3.78 25.30
C TYR A 92 0.23 3.64 25.52
N ASN A 93 -0.56 3.56 24.46
CA ASN A 93 -2.02 3.49 24.52
C ASN A 93 -2.58 2.13 24.11
N GLN A 94 -1.74 1.07 24.11
CA GLN A 94 -2.13 -0.25 23.62
C GLN A 94 -3.41 -0.79 24.27
N GLU A 95 -3.56 -0.69 25.60
CA GLU A 95 -4.77 -1.15 26.29
C GLU A 95 -6.04 -0.39 25.86
N LEU A 96 -5.92 0.90 25.52
CA LEU A 96 -7.03 1.69 24.99
C LEU A 96 -7.40 1.25 23.57
N HIS A 97 -6.41 0.98 22.73
CA HIS A 97 -6.62 0.49 21.36
C HIS A 97 -7.21 -0.93 21.34
N ASP A 98 -6.77 -1.80 22.25
CA ASP A 98 -7.31 -3.15 22.39
C ASP A 98 -8.75 -3.18 22.90
N ALA A 99 -9.16 -2.16 23.66
CA ALA A 99 -10.53 -1.97 24.14
C ALA A 99 -11.44 -1.22 23.15
N GLU A 100 -10.91 -0.74 22.03
CA GLU A 100 -11.67 0.01 21.03
C GLU A 100 -12.67 -0.90 20.30
N VAL A 101 -13.95 -0.52 20.32
CA VAL A 101 -15.04 -1.23 19.62
C VAL A 101 -15.71 -0.28 18.64
N PRO A 102 -15.88 -0.67 17.36
CA PRO A 102 -16.59 0.15 16.38
C PRO A 102 -18.00 0.51 16.86
N ASN A 103 -18.41 1.76 16.68
CA ASN A 103 -19.77 2.22 16.98
C ASN A 103 -20.76 1.76 15.89
N THR A 104 -21.10 0.48 15.89
CA THR A 104 -21.98 -0.14 14.89
C THR A 104 -22.63 -1.43 15.42
N ASP A 105 -23.83 -1.73 14.93
CA ASP A 105 -24.50 -3.01 15.17
C ASP A 105 -24.17 -4.07 14.10
N ASP A 106 -23.31 -3.75 13.12
CA ASP A 106 -22.95 -4.70 12.06
C ASP A 106 -21.98 -5.77 12.61
N PRO A 107 -22.43 -7.04 12.71
CA PRO A 107 -21.60 -8.10 13.29
C PRO A 107 -20.33 -8.38 12.47
N LYS A 108 -20.31 -8.07 11.17
CA LYS A 108 -19.12 -8.26 10.34
C LYS A 108 -18.04 -7.22 10.64
N LEU A 109 -18.45 -5.99 10.96
CA LEU A 109 -17.51 -4.93 11.33
C LEU A 109 -16.93 -5.19 12.71
N LEU A 110 -17.79 -5.58 13.67
CA LEU A 110 -17.37 -5.96 15.02
C LEU A 110 -16.37 -7.13 15.00
N ALA A 111 -16.70 -8.21 14.28
CA ALA A 111 -15.82 -9.37 14.17
C ALA A 111 -14.46 -9.05 13.49
N ARG A 112 -14.46 -8.14 12.51
CA ARG A 112 -13.22 -7.72 11.83
C ARG A 112 -12.34 -6.87 12.74
N ALA A 113 -12.93 -5.95 13.52
CA ALA A 113 -12.18 -5.17 14.50
C ALA A 113 -11.59 -6.06 15.61
N GLU A 114 -12.37 -7.02 16.12
CA GLU A 114 -11.87 -8.04 17.06
C GLU A 114 -10.70 -8.84 16.45
N GLN A 115 -10.85 -9.30 15.20
CA GLN A 115 -9.78 -10.01 14.50
C GLN A 115 -8.52 -9.15 14.29
N ALA A 116 -8.67 -7.84 14.03
CA ALA A 116 -7.54 -6.93 13.91
C ALA A 116 -6.80 -6.79 15.25
N THR A 117 -7.54 -6.62 16.35
CA THR A 117 -6.99 -6.57 17.72
C THR A 117 -6.27 -7.86 18.08
N ASP A 118 -6.85 -9.02 17.79
CA ASP A 118 -6.18 -10.31 17.98
C ASP A 118 -4.87 -10.37 17.18
N PHE A 119 -4.90 -9.99 15.89
CA PHE A 119 -3.74 -10.03 15.01
C PHE A 119 -2.58 -9.18 15.53
N VAL A 120 -2.82 -7.92 15.89
CA VAL A 120 -1.75 -7.03 16.38
C VAL A 120 -1.18 -7.49 17.72
N ASN A 121 -1.96 -8.26 18.49
CA ASN A 121 -1.52 -8.95 19.71
C ASN A 121 -0.89 -10.33 19.47
N GLY A 122 -0.56 -10.65 18.22
CA GLY A 122 0.14 -11.89 17.85
C GLY A 122 -0.76 -13.13 17.81
N LYS A 123 -2.09 -12.96 17.72
CA LYS A 123 -3.08 -14.03 17.65
C LYS A 123 -3.82 -14.00 16.32
N GLY A 124 -4.08 -15.16 15.73
CA GLY A 124 -4.87 -15.22 14.48
C GLY A 124 -4.17 -14.57 13.28
N SER A 125 -4.95 -14.30 12.23
CA SER A 125 -4.46 -13.79 10.95
C SER A 125 -4.94 -12.38 10.70
N ASN A 126 -4.12 -11.59 9.99
CA ASN A 126 -4.49 -10.25 9.56
C ASN A 126 -5.82 -10.26 8.78
N PRO A 127 -6.86 -9.50 9.20
CA PRO A 127 -8.16 -9.47 8.53
C PRO A 127 -8.10 -8.89 7.11
N PHE A 128 -7.01 -8.18 6.79
CA PHE A 128 -6.81 -7.46 5.54
C PHE A 128 -5.89 -8.17 4.56
N LYS A 129 -5.50 -9.40 4.87
CA LYS A 129 -4.56 -10.19 4.08
C LYS A 129 -5.02 -10.32 2.62
N GLY A 130 -4.12 -9.98 1.70
CA GLY A 130 -4.36 -10.08 0.26
C GLY A 130 -5.20 -8.95 -0.35
N MET A 131 -5.53 -7.91 0.42
CA MET A 131 -6.06 -6.68 -0.18
C MET A 131 -4.98 -5.95 -0.99
N SER A 132 -5.43 -5.14 -1.96
CA SER A 132 -4.54 -4.30 -2.75
C SER A 132 -3.90 -3.21 -1.89
N ARG A 133 -2.70 -2.76 -2.28
CA ARG A 133 -1.97 -1.69 -1.59
C ARG A 133 -2.81 -0.41 -1.45
N ASP A 134 -3.54 -0.02 -2.50
CA ASP A 134 -4.41 1.16 -2.46
C ASP A 134 -5.50 1.03 -1.37
N GLN A 135 -6.16 -0.13 -1.28
CA GLN A 135 -7.16 -0.37 -0.24
C GLN A 135 -6.54 -0.38 1.16
N LEU A 136 -5.34 -0.95 1.31
CA LEU A 136 -4.62 -0.95 2.58
C LEU A 136 -4.23 0.47 3.00
N ALA A 137 -3.79 1.31 2.06
CA ALA A 137 -3.47 2.71 2.32
C ALA A 137 -4.71 3.52 2.70
N LEU A 138 -5.86 3.29 2.05
CA LEU A 138 -7.14 3.91 2.44
C LEU A 138 -7.49 3.61 3.89
N ILE A 139 -7.23 2.39 4.38
CA ILE A 139 -7.49 2.02 5.77
C ILE A 139 -6.42 2.60 6.69
N ALA A 140 -5.14 2.36 6.41
CA ALA A 140 -4.04 2.76 7.29
C ALA A 140 -3.98 4.28 7.54
N TYR A 141 -4.30 5.08 6.52
CA TYR A 141 -4.30 6.54 6.59
C TYR A 141 -5.69 7.17 6.81
N ASP A 142 -6.73 6.36 7.08
CA ASP A 142 -8.04 6.91 7.46
C ASP A 142 -7.96 7.65 8.80
N ASP A 143 -8.43 8.90 8.81
CA ASP A 143 -8.56 9.72 10.03
C ASP A 143 -10.02 10.09 10.34
N SER A 144 -10.98 9.47 9.65
CA SER A 144 -12.41 9.70 9.86
C SER A 144 -12.98 8.99 11.09
N GLY A 145 -12.26 7.99 11.62
CA GLY A 145 -12.73 7.11 12.69
C GLY A 145 -13.61 5.95 12.18
N THR A 146 -13.57 5.68 10.87
CA THR A 146 -14.31 4.56 10.25
C THR A 146 -13.68 3.21 10.61
N PHE A 147 -12.36 3.20 10.79
CA PHE A 147 -11.58 2.03 11.22
C PHE A 147 -10.97 2.29 12.59
N THR A 148 -10.95 1.27 13.43
CA THR A 148 -10.25 1.30 14.73
C THR A 148 -8.74 1.45 14.52
N VAL A 149 -8.02 1.89 15.56
CA VAL A 149 -6.55 2.02 15.50
C VAL A 149 -5.89 0.67 15.19
N ASN A 150 -6.39 -0.42 15.76
CA ASN A 150 -5.87 -1.77 15.50
C ASN A 150 -6.18 -2.25 14.07
N GLU A 151 -7.32 -1.87 13.48
CA GLU A 151 -7.57 -2.11 12.05
C GLU A 151 -6.59 -1.32 11.16
N ARG A 152 -6.37 -0.05 11.45
CA ARG A 152 -5.41 0.79 10.70
C ARG A 152 -3.99 0.21 10.78
N ARG A 153 -3.56 -0.21 11.97
CA ARG A 153 -2.26 -0.89 12.17
C ARG A 153 -2.20 -2.21 11.40
N ALA A 154 -3.25 -3.03 11.45
CA ALA A 154 -3.29 -4.29 10.70
C ALA A 154 -3.16 -4.05 9.19
N ALA A 155 -3.86 -3.05 8.63
CA ALA A 155 -3.74 -2.70 7.22
C ALA A 155 -2.32 -2.24 6.85
N TYR A 156 -1.70 -1.40 7.70
CA TYR A 156 -0.31 -0.98 7.52
C TYR A 156 0.67 -2.18 7.53
N LEU A 157 0.49 -3.12 8.46
CA LEU A 157 1.36 -4.29 8.57
C LEU A 157 1.24 -5.24 7.37
N GLU A 158 0.04 -5.40 6.80
CA GLU A 158 -0.12 -6.13 5.53
C GLU A 158 0.60 -5.41 4.39
N ALA A 159 0.42 -4.08 4.26
CA ALA A 159 1.09 -3.30 3.22
C ALA A 159 2.61 -3.39 3.37
N ALA A 160 3.12 -3.36 4.60
CA ALA A 160 4.53 -3.54 4.90
C ALA A 160 5.04 -4.95 4.54
N ASP A 161 4.26 -6.01 4.77
CA ASP A 161 4.66 -7.37 4.35
C ASP A 161 4.74 -7.48 2.83
N GLN A 162 3.74 -6.96 2.11
CA GLN A 162 3.73 -6.90 0.64
C GLN A 162 4.94 -6.12 0.11
N GLU A 163 5.24 -4.98 0.73
CA GLU A 163 6.41 -4.15 0.43
C GLU A 163 7.72 -4.92 0.62
N GLN A 164 7.86 -5.67 1.71
CA GLN A 164 9.05 -6.47 1.98
C GLN A 164 9.24 -7.60 0.96
N VAL A 165 8.14 -8.23 0.51
CA VAL A 165 8.18 -9.23 -0.57
C VAL A 165 8.70 -8.60 -1.87
N TRP A 166 8.15 -7.44 -2.25
CA TRP A 166 8.61 -6.71 -3.44
C TRP A 166 10.08 -6.29 -3.31
N ARG A 167 10.49 -5.68 -2.19
CA ARG A 167 11.90 -5.27 -1.96
C ARG A 167 12.88 -6.41 -2.10
N ARG A 168 12.59 -7.59 -1.54
CA ARG A 168 13.46 -8.77 -1.67
C ARG A 168 13.63 -9.19 -3.13
N LYS A 169 12.53 -9.19 -3.90
CA LYS A 169 12.56 -9.52 -5.33
C LYS A 169 13.43 -8.51 -6.09
N VAL A 170 13.17 -7.22 -5.89
CA VAL A 170 13.86 -6.15 -6.62
C VAL A 170 15.35 -6.07 -6.28
N VAL A 171 15.73 -6.28 -5.02
CA VAL A 171 17.15 -6.35 -4.61
C VAL A 171 17.86 -7.55 -5.24
N ALA A 172 17.20 -8.70 -5.34
CA ALA A 172 17.78 -9.86 -6.02
C ALA A 172 18.00 -9.56 -7.51
N GLN A 173 17.01 -8.98 -8.19
CA GLN A 173 17.12 -8.57 -9.59
C GLN A 173 18.23 -7.53 -9.80
N ALA A 174 18.37 -6.57 -8.90
CA ALA A 174 19.43 -5.57 -8.92
C ALA A 174 20.82 -6.19 -8.77
N THR A 175 20.95 -7.19 -7.89
CA THR A 175 22.20 -7.93 -7.68
C THR A 175 22.60 -8.68 -8.95
N ASP A 176 21.63 -9.34 -9.59
CA ASP A 176 21.85 -10.08 -10.84
C ASP A 176 22.20 -9.14 -12.01
N GLU A 177 21.51 -8.00 -12.12
CA GLU A 177 21.82 -6.96 -13.10
C GLU A 177 23.26 -6.47 -12.93
N TYR A 178 23.61 -6.05 -11.71
CA TYR A 178 24.94 -5.55 -11.40
C TYR A 178 26.02 -6.57 -11.75
N ASN A 179 25.86 -7.84 -11.36
CA ASN A 179 26.86 -8.88 -11.65
C ASN A 179 27.05 -9.15 -13.14
N ARG A 180 26.00 -8.96 -13.95
CA ARG A 180 26.03 -9.25 -15.40
C ARG A 180 26.51 -8.06 -16.23
N THR A 181 26.17 -6.84 -15.83
CA THR A 181 26.35 -5.63 -16.67
C THR A 181 27.20 -4.55 -16.00
N GLY A 182 27.37 -4.62 -14.67
CA GLY A 182 27.92 -3.54 -13.85
C GLY A 182 26.95 -2.38 -13.61
N LYS A 183 25.68 -2.47 -14.02
CA LYS A 183 24.68 -1.38 -13.95
C LYS A 183 23.58 -1.68 -12.94
N LEU A 184 22.75 -0.66 -12.66
CA LEU A 184 21.55 -0.73 -11.83
C LEU A 184 20.35 -0.03 -12.50
N THR A 185 20.39 0.12 -13.82
CA THR A 185 19.40 0.91 -14.57
C THR A 185 18.00 0.31 -14.47
N ASN A 186 17.89 -1.03 -14.58
CA ASN A 186 16.59 -1.70 -14.43
C ASN A 186 16.09 -1.65 -12.99
N PHE A 187 16.99 -1.70 -12.01
CA PHE A 187 16.62 -1.44 -10.61
C PHE A 187 15.98 -0.05 -10.43
N PHE A 188 16.58 1.01 -11.00
CA PHE A 188 16.01 2.36 -10.87
C PHE A 188 14.68 2.51 -11.62
N ILE A 189 14.50 1.84 -12.77
CA ILE A 189 13.21 1.77 -13.47
C ILE A 189 12.13 1.17 -12.57
N GLU A 190 12.39 -0.01 -12.00
CA GLU A 190 11.43 -0.70 -11.12
C GLU A 190 11.08 0.14 -9.88
N VAL A 191 12.06 0.81 -9.27
CA VAL A 191 11.80 1.71 -8.13
C VAL A 191 10.97 2.94 -8.54
N LEU A 192 11.22 3.51 -9.72
CA LEU A 192 10.44 4.64 -10.25
C LEU A 192 9.00 4.25 -10.57
N GLU A 193 8.79 3.09 -11.17
CA GLU A 193 7.45 2.55 -11.45
C GLU A 193 6.70 2.30 -10.15
N HIS A 194 7.32 1.61 -9.18
CA HIS A 194 6.72 1.37 -7.88
C HIS A 194 6.37 2.68 -7.15
N TYR A 195 7.24 3.68 -7.16
CA TYR A 195 6.96 5.00 -6.56
C TYR A 195 5.73 5.68 -7.18
N LYS A 196 5.56 5.58 -8.52
CA LYS A 196 4.42 6.19 -9.23
C LYS A 196 3.09 5.51 -8.91
N GLU A 197 3.12 4.25 -8.50
CA GLU A 197 1.93 3.49 -8.07
C GLU A 197 1.53 3.81 -6.63
N LEU A 198 2.37 4.47 -5.83
CA LEU A 198 2.04 4.82 -4.46
C LEU A 198 0.92 5.88 -4.41
N PRO A 199 0.00 5.81 -3.44
CA PRO A 199 -0.93 6.90 -3.13
C PRO A 199 -0.18 8.20 -2.83
N ALA A 200 -0.81 9.35 -3.09
CA ALA A 200 -0.16 10.65 -2.92
C ALA A 200 0.39 10.86 -1.49
N ILE A 201 -0.31 10.36 -0.46
CA ILE A 201 0.15 10.42 0.93
C ILE A 201 1.44 9.62 1.18
N GLU A 202 1.61 8.52 0.47
CA GLU A 202 2.81 7.69 0.56
C GLU A 202 3.95 8.29 -0.25
N GLN A 203 3.67 8.84 -1.44
CA GLN A 203 4.65 9.59 -2.24
C GLN A 203 5.23 10.75 -1.43
N ALA A 204 4.38 11.49 -0.70
CA ALA A 204 4.76 12.62 0.13
C ALA A 204 5.75 12.31 1.28
N GLN A 205 6.02 11.03 1.56
CA GLN A 205 7.07 10.62 2.49
C GLN A 205 8.47 10.64 1.88
N TYR A 206 8.58 10.78 0.56
CA TYR A 206 9.84 10.91 -0.16
C TYR A 206 10.15 12.38 -0.46
N PRO A 207 11.42 12.75 -0.72
CA PRO A 207 11.75 14.08 -1.24
C PRO A 207 10.95 14.42 -2.50
N SER A 208 10.55 15.69 -2.66
CA SER A 208 9.71 16.11 -3.80
C SER A 208 10.37 15.91 -5.17
N ASP A 209 11.70 15.78 -5.21
CA ASP A 209 12.49 15.51 -6.41
C ASP A 209 12.81 14.02 -6.60
N TYR A 210 12.27 13.12 -5.77
CA TYR A 210 12.63 11.70 -5.77
C TYR A 210 12.44 11.02 -7.13
N ALA A 211 11.30 11.22 -7.79
CA ALA A 211 11.05 10.68 -9.13
C ALA A 211 12.03 11.24 -10.18
N ALA A 212 12.32 12.53 -10.13
CA ALA A 212 13.28 13.17 -11.05
C ALA A 212 14.71 12.64 -10.81
N ARG A 213 15.07 12.39 -9.55
CA ARG A 213 16.35 11.79 -9.19
C ARG A 213 16.47 10.35 -9.70
N LEU A 214 15.42 9.55 -9.57
CA LEU A 214 15.36 8.20 -10.13
C LEU A 214 15.51 8.23 -11.66
N GLN A 215 14.75 9.12 -12.33
CA GLN A 215 14.87 9.30 -13.78
C GLN A 215 16.28 9.71 -14.19
N GLY A 216 16.91 10.64 -13.47
CA GLY A 216 18.29 11.02 -13.74
C GLY A 216 19.28 9.87 -13.60
N MET A 217 19.07 8.93 -12.66
CA MET A 217 19.90 7.73 -12.55
C MET A 217 19.66 6.73 -13.69
N ILE A 218 18.44 6.65 -14.21
CA ILE A 218 18.09 5.85 -15.38
C ILE A 218 18.77 6.44 -16.63
N ASP A 219 18.64 7.75 -16.86
CA ASP A 219 19.19 8.44 -18.03
C ASP A 219 20.72 8.42 -18.06
N LEU A 220 21.36 8.38 -16.88
CA LEU A 220 22.81 8.27 -16.73
C LEU A 220 23.34 6.91 -17.21
N ASP A 221 22.53 5.85 -17.05
CA ASP A 221 22.86 4.46 -17.34
C ASP A 221 24.28 4.08 -16.86
N PHE A 222 24.58 4.45 -15.61
CA PHE A 222 25.94 4.38 -15.08
C PHE A 222 26.40 2.94 -14.87
N ASN A 223 27.58 2.63 -15.38
CA ASN A 223 28.28 1.38 -15.15
C ASN A 223 29.25 1.53 -13.99
N TYR A 224 28.91 0.91 -12.87
CA TYR A 224 29.65 0.94 -11.62
C TYR A 224 30.91 0.07 -11.65
N MET A 225 31.06 -0.84 -12.62
CA MET A 225 32.29 -1.63 -12.80
C MET A 225 33.33 -0.88 -13.63
N THR A 226 32.90 -0.13 -14.65
CA THR A 226 33.80 0.62 -15.53
C THR A 226 33.95 2.09 -15.12
N HIS A 227 33.10 2.55 -14.20
CA HIS A 227 32.97 3.94 -13.78
C HIS A 227 32.66 4.90 -14.94
N GLN A 228 31.84 4.46 -15.90
CA GLN A 228 31.45 5.24 -17.07
C GLN A 228 29.93 5.45 -17.13
N THR A 229 29.53 6.59 -17.68
CA THR A 229 28.14 6.84 -18.09
C THR A 229 27.93 6.31 -19.49
N GLU A 230 26.91 5.48 -19.68
CA GLU A 230 26.63 4.85 -20.98
C GLU A 230 25.31 5.33 -21.60
N GLY A 231 24.59 6.24 -20.93
CA GLY A 231 23.31 6.80 -21.37
C GLY A 231 23.42 8.20 -22.00
N ASP A 232 22.27 8.72 -22.44
CA ASP A 232 22.15 10.00 -23.17
C ASP A 232 22.19 11.25 -22.26
N GLY A 233 22.33 11.06 -20.94
CA GLY A 233 22.40 12.14 -19.96
C GLY A 233 23.62 13.06 -20.14
N ALA A 234 23.37 14.31 -20.50
CA ALA A 234 24.38 15.36 -20.68
C ALA A 234 25.41 15.42 -19.53
N SER A 235 26.69 15.33 -19.90
CA SER A 235 27.89 15.36 -19.05
C SER A 235 27.74 14.79 -17.63
N SER A 236 28.15 13.53 -17.51
CA SER A 236 28.51 12.82 -16.27
C SER A 236 29.00 13.70 -15.11
N ALA A 237 29.76 14.76 -15.38
CA ALA A 237 30.25 15.72 -14.39
C ALA A 237 29.16 16.38 -13.52
N GLY A 238 28.08 16.93 -14.11
CA GLY A 238 27.12 17.75 -13.34
C GLY A 238 26.13 16.95 -12.48
N LEU A 239 25.85 15.71 -12.88
CA LEU A 239 24.93 14.80 -12.18
C LEU A 239 25.65 14.02 -11.08
N ILE A 240 26.89 13.58 -11.32
CA ILE A 240 27.73 12.93 -10.29
C ILE A 240 28.04 13.92 -9.16
N GLU A 241 28.33 15.18 -9.47
CA GLU A 241 28.57 16.21 -8.45
C GLU A 241 27.32 16.49 -7.59
N ARG A 242 26.11 16.47 -8.20
CA ARG A 242 24.83 16.58 -7.46
C ARG A 242 24.50 15.33 -6.63
N LEU A 243 24.79 14.14 -7.14
CA LEU A 243 24.57 12.86 -6.42
C LEU A 243 25.55 12.70 -5.25
N LEU A 244 26.82 13.10 -5.42
CA LEU A 244 27.83 13.10 -4.35
C LEU A 244 27.56 14.18 -3.30
N ALA A 245 27.09 15.37 -3.72
CA ALA A 245 26.72 16.46 -2.80
C ALA A 245 25.45 16.19 -1.98
N THR A 246 24.69 15.13 -2.27
CA THR A 246 23.45 14.78 -1.56
C THR A 246 23.48 13.40 -0.89
N GLY A 247 24.61 12.68 -0.96
CA GLY A 247 24.81 11.42 -0.25
C GLY A 247 25.13 11.62 1.24
N PRO A 248 25.04 10.56 2.08
CA PRO A 248 25.33 10.61 3.52
C PRO A 248 26.80 10.94 3.88
N TYR A 249 27.62 11.30 2.89
CA TYR A 249 29.01 11.74 3.02
C TYR A 249 29.23 13.17 2.50
N ALA A 250 28.19 13.91 2.11
CA ALA A 250 28.31 15.31 1.77
C ALA A 250 28.63 16.14 3.02
N GLY A 251 29.84 16.69 3.10
CA GLY A 251 30.25 17.61 4.17
C GLY A 251 31.10 17.04 5.31
N ARG A 252 31.82 15.92 5.11
CA ARG A 252 32.95 15.57 5.99
C ARG A 252 34.27 15.96 5.35
N ASP A 253 34.61 17.22 5.49
CA ASP A 253 36.00 17.70 5.54
C ASP A 253 36.38 17.96 7.00
#